data_AF-J3NYX0-F1
#
_entry.id   AF-J3NYX0-F1
#
_cell.length_a   1.000
_cell.length_b   1.000
_cell.length_c   1.000
_cell.angle_alpha   90.00
_cell.angle_beta   90.00
_cell.angle_gamma   90.00
#
_symmetry.space_group_name_H-M   'P 1'
#
loop_
_entity.id
_entity.type
_entity.pdbx_description
1 polymer ?
#
loop_
_entity_poly.entity_id
_entity_poly.type
_entity_poly.pdbx_seq_one_letter_code
_entity_poly.pdbx_strand_id
1 'polypeptide(L)'
;MENHDKLERFVQLVLLDNEKAMAAVRCIPVGFYQMLEAVVDKYDGDDQNHSLLVKALYFAVVLLYWRGDMARASVVGKRLAQYPQTVQGNDKAMYRIIMEDVEKTCSRIDARGRRPTSWGTWEDDVPRGMDAETFKKWLWRVEGQSIERGPRGLRRRNVFPPYALLPRPLPERYKDLGSFRQNQCFLGEIVSTYVLDCRVMELVDTLDRAVLLYFDTDSRKFEGRRGLLKPGHTVAVLNAEKRELGEGTDTIRHQHPERLKIFPWRLEHLMDVSDIIQEHTVLPGRRGKRKCQGCGAEGDEESMTSCGECRCVWYCNRPCQDHG
;
A
#
# COMPACT_ATOMS: atom_id res chain seq x y z
N MET A 1 22.04 4.96 4.22
CA MET A 1 22.24 6.41 4.09
C MET A 1 21.18 7.05 3.18
N GLU A 2 20.99 6.56 1.95
CA GLU A 2 20.05 7.17 0.98
C GLU A 2 18.56 7.20 1.39
N ASN A 3 18.08 6.21 2.15
CA ASN A 3 16.70 6.21 2.67
C ASN A 3 16.48 7.18 3.85
N HIS A 4 17.56 7.62 4.49
CA HIS A 4 17.51 8.44 5.69
C HIS A 4 17.31 9.93 5.33
N ASP A 5 18.07 10.45 4.36
CA ASP A 5 17.90 11.80 3.81
C ASP A 5 16.52 11.98 3.13
N LYS A 6 16.02 10.92 2.49
CA LYS A 6 14.68 10.90 1.89
C LYS A 6 13.57 11.03 2.94
N LEU A 7 13.77 10.45 4.12
CA LEU A 7 12.83 10.53 5.23
C LEU A 7 12.86 11.90 5.89
N GLU A 8 14.05 12.45 6.13
CA GLU A 8 14.18 13.78 6.71
C GLU A 8 13.53 14.83 5.80
N ARG A 9 13.75 14.74 4.49
CA ARG A 9 13.04 15.56 3.49
C ARG A 9 11.53 15.32 3.50
N PHE A 10 11.07 14.07 3.60
CA PHE A 10 9.65 13.76 3.65
C PHE A 10 8.97 14.39 4.87
N VAL A 11 9.57 14.22 6.05
CA VAL A 11 9.09 14.81 7.30
C VAL A 11 9.06 16.34 7.18
N GLN A 12 10.12 16.97 6.67
CA GLN A 12 10.15 18.42 6.45
C GLN A 12 9.10 18.90 5.42
N LEU A 13 8.86 18.15 4.34
CA LEU A 13 7.91 18.51 3.27
C LEU A 13 6.45 18.36 3.68
N VAL A 14 6.13 17.36 4.50
CA VAL A 14 4.78 17.15 5.05
C VAL A 14 4.43 18.21 6.10
N LEU A 15 5.41 18.67 6.89
CA LEU A 15 5.24 19.70 7.91
C LEU A 15 5.00 21.12 7.34
N LEU A 16 5.30 21.36 6.06
CA LEU A 16 5.17 22.69 5.44
C LEU A 16 3.83 22.94 4.72
N ASP A 17 3.00 21.93 4.46
CA ASP A 17 1.76 22.12 3.67
C ASP A 17 0.62 21.18 4.12
N ASN A 18 -0.09 21.61 5.16
CA ASN A 18 -1.04 20.82 5.97
C ASN A 18 -2.27 20.27 5.20
N GLU A 19 -2.61 20.78 4.02
CA GLU A 19 -3.77 20.27 3.27
C GLU A 19 -3.40 19.27 2.16
N LYS A 20 -2.30 19.50 1.45
CA LYS A 20 -1.84 18.60 0.38
C LYS A 20 -1.12 17.37 0.93
N ALA A 21 -0.42 17.50 2.06
CA ALA A 21 0.19 16.37 2.75
C ALA A 21 -0.84 15.36 3.25
N MET A 22 -2.00 15.83 3.73
CA MET A 22 -3.08 14.96 4.22
C MET A 22 -3.75 14.12 3.12
N ALA A 23 -3.74 14.59 1.87
CA ALA A 23 -4.15 13.77 0.72
C ALA A 23 -3.14 12.64 0.43
N ALA A 24 -1.85 12.88 0.66
CA ALA A 24 -0.80 11.87 0.52
C ALA A 24 -0.83 10.83 1.63
N VAL A 25 -1.24 11.20 2.86
CA VAL A 25 -1.40 10.30 4.01
C VAL A 25 -2.29 9.09 3.72
N ARG A 26 -3.34 9.25 2.91
CA ARG A 26 -4.24 8.16 2.48
C ARG A 26 -3.50 7.03 1.75
N CYS A 27 -2.43 7.37 1.05
CA CYS A 27 -1.67 6.46 0.20
C CYS A 27 -0.43 5.90 0.89
N ILE A 28 -0.17 6.26 2.16
CA ILE A 28 1.02 5.79 2.88
C ILE A 28 0.83 4.30 3.21
N PRO A 29 1.72 3.41 2.72
CA PRO A 29 1.61 1.97 2.96
C PRO A 29 1.89 1.63 4.43
N VAL A 30 1.40 0.47 4.87
CA VAL A 30 1.64 -0.06 6.23
C VAL A 30 3.14 -0.24 6.52
N GLY A 31 3.96 -0.50 5.49
CA GLY A 31 5.42 -0.58 5.64
C GLY A 31 6.07 0.73 6.11
N PHE A 32 5.37 1.87 6.02
CA PHE A 32 5.87 3.14 6.53
C PHE A 32 6.01 3.14 8.06
N TYR A 33 5.21 2.36 8.80
CA TYR A 33 5.32 2.25 10.25
C TYR A 33 6.63 1.58 10.69
N GLN A 34 7.14 0.61 9.94
CA GLN A 34 8.45 -0.01 10.18
C GLN A 34 9.60 0.97 9.94
N MET A 35 9.41 1.90 9.01
CA MET A 35 10.39 2.96 8.77
C MET A 35 10.42 3.96 9.91
N LEU A 36 9.24 4.34 10.43
CA LEU A 36 9.13 5.17 11.64
C LEU A 36 9.73 4.46 12.86
N GLU A 37 9.48 3.15 13.02
CA GLU A 37 10.12 2.33 14.05
C GLU A 37 11.65 2.39 13.95
N ALA A 38 12.23 2.16 12.77
CA ALA A 38 13.67 2.19 12.57
C ALA A 38 14.29 3.56 12.91
N VAL A 39 13.54 4.64 12.73
CA VAL A 39 13.98 6.00 13.05
C VAL A 39 13.89 6.25 14.54
N VAL A 40 12.78 5.84 15.16
CA VAL A 40 12.62 5.90 16.61
C VAL A 40 13.74 5.12 17.28
N ASP A 41 14.00 3.87 16.87
CA ASP A 41 15.05 3.02 17.43
C ASP A 41 16.45 3.60 17.26
N LYS A 42 16.72 4.23 16.11
CA LYS A 42 18.04 4.79 15.82
C LYS A 42 18.35 6.03 16.65
N TYR A 43 17.34 6.86 16.91
CA TYR A 43 17.51 8.15 17.58
C TYR A 43 17.06 8.14 19.04
N ASP A 44 16.60 6.99 19.54
CA ASP A 44 16.27 6.83 20.95
C ASP A 44 17.53 6.99 21.80
N GLY A 45 17.57 8.03 22.62
CA GLY A 45 18.75 8.36 23.44
C GLY A 45 19.85 9.16 22.73
N ASP A 46 19.62 9.63 21.49
CA ASP A 46 20.52 10.56 20.80
C ASP A 46 20.09 12.02 21.02
N ASP A 47 20.81 12.72 21.90
CA ASP A 47 20.53 14.11 22.27
C ASP A 47 20.73 15.11 21.10
N GLN A 48 21.53 14.76 20.08
CA GLN A 48 21.81 15.67 18.96
C GLN A 48 20.70 15.70 17.91
N ASN A 49 19.88 14.64 17.84
CA ASN A 49 18.86 14.47 16.80
C ASN A 49 17.42 14.41 17.34
N HIS A 50 17.22 14.96 18.55
CA HIS A 50 15.94 14.97 19.26
C HIS A 50 14.79 15.57 18.43
N SER A 51 15.06 16.60 17.60
CA SER A 51 14.06 17.20 16.72
C SER A 51 13.49 16.19 15.70
N LEU A 52 14.31 15.29 15.18
CA LEU A 52 13.88 14.30 14.19
C LEU A 52 13.04 13.20 14.84
N LEU A 53 13.43 12.76 16.04
CA LEU A 53 12.69 11.79 16.84
C LEU A 53 11.29 12.32 17.21
N VAL A 54 11.21 13.54 17.73
CA VAL A 54 9.94 14.21 18.07
C VAL A 54 9.03 14.31 16.85
N LYS A 55 9.56 14.67 15.68
CA LYS A 55 8.79 14.74 14.43
C LYS A 55 8.31 13.37 13.94
N ALA A 56 9.15 12.33 14.06
CA ALA A 56 8.78 10.97 13.68
C ALA A 56 7.63 10.45 14.56
N LEU A 57 7.70 10.69 15.87
CA LEU A 57 6.66 10.33 16.83
C LEU A 57 5.36 11.12 16.60
N TYR A 58 5.45 12.43 16.36
CA TYR A 58 4.31 13.26 15.96
C TYR A 58 3.60 12.66 14.73
N PHE A 59 4.36 12.32 13.70
CA PHE A 59 3.79 11.80 12.47
C PHE A 59 3.16 10.41 12.67
N ALA A 60 3.79 9.55 13.47
CA ALA A 60 3.22 8.27 13.86
C ALA A 60 1.85 8.44 14.55
N VAL A 61 1.71 9.40 15.47
CA VAL A 61 0.43 9.70 16.14
C VAL A 61 -0.64 10.11 15.12
N VAL A 62 -0.34 11.07 14.25
CA VAL A 62 -1.29 11.57 13.24
C VAL A 62 -1.73 10.45 12.28
N LEU A 63 -0.80 9.61 11.83
CA LEU A 63 -1.11 8.47 10.96
C LEU A 63 -2.01 7.44 11.64
N LEU A 64 -1.67 7.04 12.88
CA LEU A 64 -2.44 6.06 13.64
C LEU A 64 -3.85 6.59 13.94
N TYR A 65 -3.96 7.86 14.33
CA TYR A 65 -5.23 8.52 14.56
C TYR A 65 -6.08 8.58 13.28
N TRP A 66 -5.46 8.94 12.14
CA TRP A 66 -6.14 8.97 10.85
C TRP A 66 -6.66 7.59 10.43
N ARG A 67 -5.93 6.52 10.76
CA ARG A 67 -6.34 5.12 10.50
C ARG A 67 -7.39 4.60 11.47
N GLY A 68 -7.73 5.34 12.53
CA GLY A 68 -8.68 4.92 13.57
C GLY A 68 -8.07 4.06 14.67
N ASP A 69 -6.74 3.97 14.79
CA ASP A 69 -6.04 3.10 15.74
C ASP A 69 -5.67 3.88 17.02
N MET A 70 -6.66 4.16 17.87
CA MET A 70 -6.48 5.03 19.04
C MET A 70 -5.62 4.39 20.11
N ALA A 71 -5.64 3.05 20.24
CA ALA A 71 -4.80 2.33 21.18
C ALA A 71 -3.32 2.68 20.97
N ARG A 72 -2.82 2.50 19.74
CA ARG A 72 -1.42 2.78 19.40
C ARG A 72 -1.14 4.28 19.39
N ALA A 73 -2.06 5.09 18.85
CA ALA A 73 -1.90 6.55 18.85
C ALA A 73 -1.71 7.09 20.26
N SER A 74 -2.45 6.57 21.25
CA SER A 74 -2.31 6.95 22.65
C SER A 74 -0.95 6.58 23.25
N VAL A 75 -0.42 5.40 22.91
CA VAL A 75 0.89 4.93 23.39
C VAL A 75 2.02 5.78 22.82
N VAL A 76 2.01 5.99 21.50
CA VAL A 76 3.03 6.83 20.84
C VAL A 76 2.90 8.29 21.28
N GLY A 77 1.68 8.79 21.47
CA GLY A 77 1.43 10.14 21.98
C GLY A 77 1.93 10.34 23.41
N LYS A 78 1.73 9.35 24.30
CA LYS A 78 2.32 9.35 25.65
C LYS A 78 3.85 9.34 25.60
N ARG A 79 4.44 8.56 24.69
CA ARG A 79 5.89 8.55 24.49
C ARG A 79 6.41 9.90 23.99
N LEU A 80 5.75 10.48 22.98
CA LEU A 80 6.02 11.85 22.51
C LEU A 80 5.95 12.86 23.66
N ALA A 81 5.01 12.66 24.59
CA ALA A 81 4.82 13.53 25.74
C ALA A 81 5.88 13.42 26.86
N GLN A 82 6.73 12.38 26.84
CA GLN A 82 7.78 12.17 27.84
C GLN A 82 9.11 12.84 27.49
N TYR A 83 9.42 13.03 26.21
CA TYR A 83 10.65 13.69 25.74
C TYR A 83 10.85 15.15 26.21
N PRO A 84 9.82 15.97 26.48
CA PRO A 84 9.98 17.30 27.07
C PRO A 84 10.47 17.30 28.52
N GLN A 85 10.45 16.15 29.21
CA GLN A 85 10.95 16.06 30.59
C GLN A 85 12.45 15.78 30.64
N THR A 86 13.06 15.29 29.56
CA THR A 86 14.46 14.87 29.53
C THR A 86 15.41 15.90 28.91
N VAL A 87 14.93 16.86 28.10
CA VAL A 87 15.78 17.85 27.41
C VAL A 87 15.55 19.27 27.95
N GLN A 88 16.64 19.98 28.25
CA GLN A 88 16.69 21.21 29.04
C GLN A 88 15.83 22.39 28.49
N GLY A 89 14.99 22.95 29.37
CA GLY A 89 14.93 24.39 29.63
C GLY A 89 14.07 25.30 28.73
N ASN A 90 14.02 25.11 27.40
CA ASN A 90 13.36 26.08 26.49
C ASN A 90 12.36 25.46 25.48
N ASP A 91 12.25 24.13 25.43
CA ASP A 91 11.43 23.40 24.45
C ASP A 91 9.96 23.19 24.85
N LYS A 92 9.56 23.63 26.05
CA LYS A 92 8.16 23.53 26.51
C LYS A 92 7.17 24.27 25.60
N ALA A 93 7.60 25.39 25.00
CA ALA A 93 6.75 26.15 24.07
C ALA A 93 6.58 25.43 22.73
N MET A 94 7.67 24.90 22.15
CA MET A 94 7.63 24.11 20.91
C MET A 94 6.79 22.84 21.10
N TYR A 95 6.93 22.17 22.24
CA TYR A 95 6.16 20.98 22.57
C TYR A 95 4.66 21.26 22.77
N ARG A 96 4.31 22.34 23.47
CA ARG A 96 2.89 22.75 23.60
C ARG A 96 2.29 23.05 22.23
N ILE A 97 3.05 23.70 21.34
CA ILE A 97 2.65 23.94 19.96
C ILE A 97 2.44 22.60 19.22
N ILE A 98 3.34 21.63 19.37
CA ILE A 98 3.22 20.31 18.73
C ILE A 98 1.98 19.56 19.24
N MET A 99 1.73 19.53 20.55
CA MET A 99 0.56 18.83 21.11
C MET A 99 -0.75 19.54 20.75
N GLU A 100 -0.79 20.87 20.80
CA GLU A 100 -1.93 21.65 20.29
C GLU A 100 -2.16 21.40 18.80
N ASP A 101 -1.10 21.25 18.01
CA ASP A 101 -1.20 20.96 16.58
C ASP A 101 -1.67 19.52 16.31
N VAL A 102 -1.24 18.54 17.11
CA VAL A 102 -1.80 17.17 17.08
C VAL A 102 -3.30 17.22 17.34
N GLU A 103 -3.72 17.90 18.40
CA GLU A 103 -5.13 17.98 18.81
C GLU A 103 -5.99 18.68 17.76
N LYS A 104 -5.51 19.81 17.22
CA LYS A 104 -6.16 20.52 16.10
C LYS A 104 -6.23 19.64 14.85
N THR A 105 -5.17 18.92 14.52
CA THR A 105 -5.12 18.02 13.35
C THR A 105 -6.09 16.86 13.51
N CYS A 106 -6.12 16.23 14.69
CA CYS A 106 -7.08 15.18 15.03
C CYS A 106 -8.53 15.66 14.96
N SER A 107 -8.82 16.85 15.52
CA SER A 107 -10.14 17.48 15.44
C SER A 107 -10.58 17.76 13.99
N ARG A 108 -9.65 18.19 13.13
CA ARG A 108 -9.91 18.38 11.69
C ARG A 108 -10.16 17.06 10.97
N ILE A 109 -9.48 15.98 11.35
CA ILE A 109 -9.75 14.63 10.82
C ILE A 109 -11.17 14.19 11.18
N ASP A 110 -11.58 14.45 12.42
CA ASP A 110 -12.90 14.09 12.94
C ASP A 110 -14.01 14.88 12.26
N ALA A 111 -13.84 16.19 12.11
CA ALA A 111 -14.79 17.07 11.41
C ALA A 111 -14.99 16.69 9.93
N ARG A 112 -14.01 16.03 9.30
CA ARG A 112 -14.09 15.57 7.91
C ARG A 112 -14.83 14.23 7.73
N GLY A 113 -15.29 13.61 8.83
CA GLY A 113 -16.33 12.59 8.80
C GLY A 113 -16.05 11.40 7.86
N ARG A 114 -14.95 10.67 8.10
CA ARG A 114 -14.70 9.28 7.66
C ARG A 114 -13.32 8.80 8.12
N ARG A 115 -13.21 8.34 9.36
CA ARG A 115 -12.07 7.51 9.80
C ARG A 115 -12.25 6.10 9.22
N PRO A 116 -11.25 5.50 8.54
CA PRO A 116 -11.31 4.09 8.18
C PRO A 116 -11.50 3.24 9.45
N THR A 117 -12.51 2.37 9.47
CA THR A 117 -12.75 1.48 10.62
C THR A 117 -11.86 0.24 10.60
N SER A 118 -11.07 0.03 9.53
CA SER A 118 -10.28 -1.18 9.36
C SER A 118 -9.27 -1.40 10.47
N TRP A 119 -8.82 -0.33 11.14
CA TRP A 119 -7.90 -0.38 12.28
C TRP A 119 -8.53 0.16 13.57
N GLY A 120 -9.86 0.25 13.62
CA GLY A 120 -10.60 0.78 14.75
C GLY A 120 -10.24 0.09 16.07
N THR A 121 -9.42 0.76 16.87
CA THR A 121 -9.09 0.38 18.25
C THR A 121 -9.32 1.60 19.13
N TRP A 122 -9.66 1.35 20.39
CA TRP A 122 -9.86 2.36 21.42
C TRP A 122 -8.69 2.35 22.42
N GLU A 123 -8.57 3.41 23.22
CA GLU A 123 -7.47 3.52 24.20
C GLU A 123 -7.44 2.35 25.20
N ASP A 124 -8.59 1.76 25.49
CA ASP A 124 -8.71 0.60 26.38
C ASP A 124 -8.21 -0.71 25.75
N ASP A 125 -8.04 -0.74 24.43
CA ASP A 125 -7.55 -1.92 23.68
C ASP A 125 -6.02 -2.06 23.72
N VAL A 126 -5.31 -1.23 24.50
CA VAL A 126 -3.86 -1.37 24.71
C VAL A 126 -3.58 -2.68 25.47
N PRO A 127 -2.80 -3.62 24.90
CA PRO A 127 -2.53 -4.90 25.53
C PRO A 127 -1.81 -4.75 26.87
N ARG A 128 -2.22 -5.55 27.85
CA ARG A 128 -1.62 -5.61 29.19
C ARG A 128 -0.90 -6.95 29.38
N GLY A 129 0.25 -6.94 30.03
CA GLY A 129 0.99 -8.16 30.38
C GLY A 129 1.78 -8.81 29.24
N MET A 130 2.02 -8.10 28.13
CA MET A 130 2.96 -8.54 27.09
C MET A 130 4.41 -8.22 27.48
N ASP A 131 5.35 -9.02 26.99
CA ASP A 131 6.77 -8.67 27.04
C ASP A 131 7.09 -7.49 26.10
N ALA A 132 8.23 -6.84 26.32
CA ALA A 132 8.62 -5.62 25.63
C ALA A 132 8.75 -5.79 24.09
N GLU A 133 9.23 -6.95 23.64
CA GLU A 133 9.43 -7.22 22.21
C GLU A 133 8.10 -7.47 21.50
N THR A 134 7.23 -8.28 22.09
CA THR A 134 5.87 -8.50 21.59
C THR A 134 5.07 -7.20 21.58
N PHE A 135 5.19 -6.39 22.64
CA PHE A 135 4.54 -5.08 22.72
C PHE A 135 5.04 -4.12 21.63
N LYS A 136 6.36 -4.07 21.38
CA LYS A 136 6.96 -3.25 20.31
C LYS A 136 6.46 -3.68 18.92
N LYS A 137 6.42 -4.98 18.66
CA LYS A 137 5.88 -5.53 17.40
C LYS A 137 4.39 -5.21 17.23
N TRP A 138 3.61 -5.26 18.31
CA TRP A 138 2.23 -4.82 18.30
C TRP A 138 2.13 -3.32 17.98
N LEU A 139 2.94 -2.48 18.63
CA LEU A 139 2.94 -1.01 18.50
C LEU A 139 3.17 -0.57 17.06
N TRP A 140 4.13 -1.19 16.37
CA TRP A 140 4.48 -0.85 14.99
C TRP A 140 3.79 -1.73 13.94
N ARG A 141 2.81 -2.55 14.36
CA ARG A 141 2.12 -3.54 13.50
C ARG A 141 3.09 -4.40 12.68
N VAL A 142 4.16 -4.84 13.33
CA VAL A 142 4.99 -5.94 12.85
C VAL A 142 4.21 -7.25 12.96
N GLU A 143 3.36 -7.39 13.98
CA GLU A 143 2.43 -8.51 14.12
C GLU A 143 1.21 -8.35 13.20
N GLY A 144 0.92 -9.40 12.44
CA GLY A 144 -0.09 -9.36 11.37
C GLY A 144 0.48 -8.96 10.01
N GLN A 145 1.75 -8.56 9.93
CA GLN A 145 2.55 -8.83 8.73
C GLN A 145 2.89 -10.33 8.71
N SER A 146 1.89 -11.18 8.53
CA SER A 146 2.10 -12.03 7.37
C SER A 146 2.31 -11.03 6.24
N ILE A 147 3.55 -10.90 5.76
CA ILE A 147 3.70 -10.97 4.32
C ILE A 147 2.74 -12.10 3.95
N GLU A 148 1.56 -11.78 3.45
CA GLU A 148 0.68 -12.81 2.90
C GLU A 148 1.61 -13.48 1.89
N ARG A 149 2.17 -14.64 2.26
CA ARG A 149 3.12 -15.39 1.43
C ARG A 149 2.30 -16.12 0.37
N GLY A 150 1.40 -15.38 -0.24
CA GLY A 150 0.40 -15.79 -1.19
C GLY A 150 0.09 -14.61 -2.11
N PRO A 151 -0.45 -14.87 -3.30
CA PRO A 151 -0.83 -13.82 -4.23
C PRO A 151 -1.78 -12.85 -3.53
N ARG A 152 -1.64 -11.54 -3.78
CA ARG A 152 -2.61 -10.57 -3.28
C ARG A 152 -3.84 -10.63 -4.19
N GLY A 153 -5.04 -10.68 -3.60
CA GLY A 153 -6.28 -10.67 -4.38
C GLY A 153 -6.36 -9.46 -5.32
N LEU A 154 -6.63 -9.70 -6.60
CA LEU A 154 -6.69 -8.66 -7.63
C LEU A 154 -7.83 -7.65 -7.40
N ARG A 155 -8.84 -8.00 -6.58
CA ARG A 155 -9.91 -7.08 -6.16
C ARG A 155 -9.49 -6.06 -5.09
N ARG A 156 -8.28 -6.17 -4.53
CA ARG A 156 -7.78 -5.25 -3.49
C ARG A 156 -7.45 -3.89 -4.09
N ARG A 157 -8.40 -2.95 -4.04
CA ARG A 157 -8.30 -1.60 -4.64
C ARG A 157 -7.14 -0.74 -4.13
N ASN A 158 -6.53 -1.06 -3.00
CA ASN A 158 -5.33 -0.38 -2.51
C ASN A 158 -4.04 -0.83 -3.22
N VAL A 159 -4.03 -2.04 -3.79
CA VAL A 159 -2.92 -2.64 -4.54
C VAL A 159 -3.20 -2.57 -6.04
N PHE A 160 -4.44 -2.88 -6.44
CA PHE A 160 -4.92 -2.84 -7.82
C PHE A 160 -6.01 -1.76 -7.99
N PRO A 161 -5.64 -0.47 -7.94
CA PRO A 161 -6.60 0.61 -8.03
C PRO A 161 -7.23 0.71 -9.44
N PRO A 162 -8.54 0.99 -9.54
CA PRO A 162 -9.13 1.50 -10.78
C PRO A 162 -8.57 2.88 -11.11
N TYR A 163 -8.80 3.36 -12.34
CA TYR A 163 -8.30 4.66 -12.78
C TYR A 163 -8.68 5.77 -11.81
N ALA A 164 -9.94 5.80 -11.36
CA ALA A 164 -10.43 6.82 -10.44
C ALA A 164 -9.61 6.96 -9.14
N LEU A 165 -8.94 5.90 -8.70
CA LEU A 165 -8.11 5.90 -7.49
C LEU A 165 -6.61 6.04 -7.78
N LEU A 166 -6.22 6.11 -9.05
CA LEU A 166 -4.82 6.31 -9.39
C LEU A 166 -4.29 7.66 -8.90
N PRO A 167 -3.04 7.69 -8.44
CA PRO A 167 -2.38 8.93 -8.05
C PRO A 167 -2.23 9.89 -9.22
N ARG A 168 -2.32 11.20 -8.95
CA ARG A 168 -1.76 12.22 -9.86
C ARG A 168 -0.25 12.32 -9.65
N PRO A 169 0.53 12.65 -10.70
CA PRO A 169 1.97 12.86 -10.61
C PRO A 169 2.24 13.92 -9.56
N LEU A 170 3.22 13.63 -8.72
CA LEU A 170 3.69 14.58 -7.73
C LEU A 170 4.43 15.73 -8.44
N PRO A 171 4.28 16.98 -7.97
CA PRO A 171 5.14 18.08 -8.43
C PRO A 171 6.62 17.72 -8.30
N GLU A 172 7.48 18.29 -9.15
CA GLU A 172 8.91 17.93 -9.26
C GLU A 172 9.62 17.87 -7.90
N ARG A 173 9.34 18.84 -7.02
CA ARG A 173 9.88 18.95 -5.66
C ARG A 173 9.50 17.80 -4.71
N TYR A 174 8.57 16.93 -5.12
CA TYR A 174 8.08 15.78 -4.37
C TYR A 174 8.30 14.46 -5.12
N LYS A 175 9.03 14.44 -6.24
CA LYS A 175 9.26 13.20 -7.02
C LYS A 175 9.96 12.10 -6.22
N ASP A 176 10.87 12.47 -5.32
CA ASP A 176 11.56 11.53 -4.43
C ASP A 176 10.57 10.80 -3.49
N LEU A 177 9.41 11.42 -3.20
CA LEU A 177 8.33 10.81 -2.42
C LEU A 177 7.50 9.80 -3.23
N GLY A 178 7.61 9.82 -4.56
CA GLY A 178 7.00 8.82 -5.44
C GLY A 178 7.52 7.41 -5.16
N SER A 179 8.70 7.28 -4.55
CA SER A 179 9.25 6.00 -4.08
C SER A 179 8.38 5.33 -3.01
N PHE A 180 7.58 6.08 -2.24
CA PHE A 180 6.67 5.53 -1.24
C PHE A 180 5.34 5.01 -1.83
N ARG A 181 5.07 5.30 -3.11
CA ARG A 181 3.91 4.78 -3.86
C ARG A 181 4.20 3.44 -4.54
N GLN A 182 5.40 2.87 -4.30
CA GLN A 182 5.81 1.60 -4.87
C GLN A 182 4.84 0.50 -4.46
N ASN A 183 4.43 -0.30 -5.46
CA ASN A 183 3.64 -1.53 -5.39
C ASN A 183 2.15 -1.41 -5.77
N GLN A 184 1.69 -0.28 -6.29
CA GLN A 184 0.38 -0.22 -6.97
C GLN A 184 0.50 -0.73 -8.41
N CYS A 185 -0.52 -1.45 -8.86
CA CYS A 185 -0.60 -2.01 -10.20
C CYS A 185 -1.97 -1.74 -10.79
N PHE A 186 -2.05 -0.88 -11.81
CA PHE A 186 -3.28 -0.70 -12.55
C PHE A 186 -3.53 -1.92 -13.43
N LEU A 187 -4.78 -2.40 -13.48
CA LEU A 187 -5.23 -3.45 -14.38
C LEU A 187 -6.28 -2.88 -15.33
N GLY A 188 -6.12 -3.14 -16.62
CA GLY A 188 -7.10 -2.77 -17.63
C GLY A 188 -7.12 -3.76 -18.79
N GLU A 189 -8.30 -4.06 -19.31
CA GLU A 189 -8.47 -4.88 -20.50
C GLU A 189 -8.29 -4.02 -21.75
N ILE A 190 -7.53 -4.52 -22.74
CA ILE A 190 -7.37 -3.86 -24.03
C ILE A 190 -8.69 -3.97 -24.79
N VAL A 191 -9.27 -2.83 -25.14
CA VAL A 191 -10.45 -2.75 -26.01
C VAL A 191 -10.04 -2.48 -27.45
N SER A 192 -9.12 -1.55 -27.65
CA SER A 192 -8.62 -1.20 -28.98
C SER A 192 -7.14 -0.80 -28.92
N THR A 193 -6.44 -1.04 -30.03
CA THR A 193 -5.04 -0.62 -30.21
C THR A 193 -4.94 0.28 -31.43
N TYR A 194 -4.39 1.47 -31.26
CA TYR A 194 -4.17 2.38 -32.39
C TYR A 194 -2.79 2.06 -33.00
N VAL A 195 -2.84 1.36 -34.13
CA VAL A 195 -1.74 0.55 -34.70
C VAL A 195 -0.55 1.37 -35.21
N LEU A 196 -0.71 2.67 -35.45
CA LEU A 196 0.34 3.42 -36.15
C LEU A 196 1.67 3.49 -35.38
N ASP A 197 1.69 3.31 -34.04
CA ASP A 197 2.94 3.20 -33.27
C ASP A 197 2.85 2.49 -31.90
N CYS A 198 1.77 1.78 -31.54
CA CYS A 198 1.60 1.22 -30.17
C CYS A 198 1.76 2.25 -29.02
N ARG A 199 1.71 3.55 -29.32
CA ARG A 199 1.87 4.63 -28.34
C ARG A 199 0.62 4.87 -27.53
N VAL A 200 -0.54 4.49 -28.06
CA VAL A 200 -1.85 4.67 -27.42
C VAL A 200 -2.63 3.37 -27.47
N MET A 201 -3.10 2.94 -26.31
CA MET A 201 -4.05 1.84 -26.16
C MET A 201 -5.29 2.33 -25.43
N GLU A 202 -6.45 1.87 -25.87
CA GLU A 202 -7.68 2.07 -25.14
C GLU A 202 -7.92 0.86 -24.24
N LEU A 203 -8.06 1.13 -22.96
CA LEU A 203 -8.26 0.15 -21.92
C LEU A 203 -9.60 0.38 -21.24
N VAL A 204 -10.18 -0.69 -20.70
CA VAL A 204 -11.27 -0.61 -19.74
C VAL A 204 -10.77 -1.10 -18.39
N ASP A 205 -10.95 -0.29 -17.34
CA ASP A 205 -10.50 -0.62 -15.99
C ASP A 205 -11.47 -1.56 -15.25
N THR A 206 -11.18 -1.84 -13.98
CA THR A 206 -11.98 -2.73 -13.12
C THR A 206 -13.37 -2.19 -12.75
N LEU A 207 -13.72 -0.97 -13.15
CA LEU A 207 -15.02 -0.33 -12.95
C LEU A 207 -15.66 0.03 -14.31
N ASP A 208 -15.28 -0.67 -15.37
CA ASP A 208 -15.78 -0.48 -16.73
C ASP A 208 -15.52 0.92 -17.30
N ARG A 209 -14.51 1.63 -16.79
CA ARG A 209 -14.15 2.97 -17.24
C ARG A 209 -13.14 2.89 -18.38
N ALA A 210 -13.44 3.57 -19.49
CA ALA A 210 -12.51 3.73 -20.60
C ALA A 210 -11.35 4.65 -20.22
N VAL A 211 -10.13 4.22 -20.52
CA VAL A 211 -8.88 4.88 -20.15
C VAL A 211 -7.89 4.76 -21.30
N LEU A 212 -7.21 5.85 -21.65
CA LEU A 212 -6.12 5.80 -22.61
C LEU A 212 -4.78 5.55 -21.91
N LEU A 213 -4.03 4.55 -22.35
CA LEU A 213 -2.65 4.32 -21.94
C LEU A 213 -1.71 4.88 -23.01
N TYR A 214 -0.95 5.92 -22.65
CA TYR A 214 -0.01 6.63 -23.51
C TYR A 214 1.46 6.33 -23.15
N PHE A 215 2.29 6.00 -24.15
CA PHE A 215 3.74 5.82 -23.98
C PHE A 215 4.54 7.00 -24.53
N ASP A 216 5.49 7.45 -23.70
CA ASP A 216 6.39 8.57 -24.01
C ASP A 216 7.63 8.15 -24.83
N THR A 217 7.95 6.86 -24.83
CA THR A 217 9.18 6.30 -25.41
C THR A 217 8.92 5.55 -26.71
N ASP A 218 9.99 5.37 -27.50
CA ASP A 218 9.94 4.78 -28.82
C ASP A 218 9.33 3.36 -28.80
N SER A 219 8.42 3.11 -29.74
CA SER A 219 7.55 1.94 -29.83
C SER A 219 8.29 0.63 -30.06
N ARG A 220 9.57 0.71 -30.42
CA ARG A 220 10.48 -0.42 -30.67
C ARG A 220 10.61 -1.36 -29.48
N LYS A 221 10.47 -0.85 -28.24
CA LYS A 221 10.47 -1.68 -27.02
C LYS A 221 9.28 -2.65 -26.94
N PHE A 222 8.25 -2.46 -27.76
CA PHE A 222 7.08 -3.34 -27.86
C PHE A 222 7.15 -4.31 -29.04
N GLU A 223 8.18 -4.26 -29.90
CA GLU A 223 8.25 -5.10 -31.12
C GLU A 223 8.13 -6.60 -30.81
N GLY A 224 8.79 -7.09 -29.75
CA GLY A 224 8.67 -8.49 -29.30
C GLY A 224 7.35 -8.84 -28.59
N ARG A 225 6.48 -7.87 -28.32
CA ARG A 225 5.21 -8.05 -27.59
C ARG A 225 3.98 -7.70 -28.41
N ARG A 226 4.14 -7.31 -29.69
CA ARG A 226 3.02 -6.95 -30.59
C ARG A 226 1.96 -8.03 -30.69
N GLY A 227 2.35 -9.31 -30.69
CA GLY A 227 1.41 -10.43 -30.71
C GLY A 227 0.50 -10.54 -29.49
N LEU A 228 0.86 -9.89 -28.37
CA LEU A 228 0.08 -9.82 -27.14
C LEU A 228 -0.78 -8.56 -27.04
N LEU A 229 -0.59 -7.56 -27.92
CA LEU A 229 -1.36 -6.30 -27.91
C LEU A 229 -2.67 -6.48 -28.66
N LYS A 230 -3.57 -7.30 -28.12
CA LYS A 230 -4.84 -7.66 -28.77
C LYS A 230 -6.02 -7.31 -27.87
N PRO A 231 -7.18 -6.94 -28.45
CA PRO A 231 -8.42 -6.81 -27.70
C PRO A 231 -8.72 -8.07 -26.88
N GLY A 232 -9.22 -7.89 -25.66
CA GLY A 232 -9.51 -8.99 -24.73
C GLY A 232 -8.31 -9.51 -23.93
N HIS A 233 -7.12 -8.93 -24.11
CA HIS A 233 -5.97 -9.18 -23.22
C HIS A 233 -5.91 -8.14 -22.10
N THR A 234 -5.33 -8.50 -20.97
CA THR A 234 -5.20 -7.60 -19.81
C THR A 234 -3.81 -7.02 -19.72
N VAL A 235 -3.73 -5.72 -19.47
CA VAL A 235 -2.51 -4.97 -19.19
C VAL A 235 -2.42 -4.68 -17.70
N ALA A 236 -1.28 -5.04 -17.11
CA ALA A 236 -0.87 -4.63 -15.78
C ALA A 236 0.21 -3.55 -15.88
N VAL A 237 -0.03 -2.38 -15.30
CA VAL A 237 0.90 -1.23 -15.29
C VAL A 237 1.34 -0.96 -13.86
N LEU A 238 2.61 -1.23 -13.56
CA LEU A 238 3.18 -0.93 -12.24
C LEU A 238 3.40 0.58 -12.07
N ASN A 239 3.00 1.09 -10.90
CA ASN A 239 3.10 2.50 -10.52
C ASN A 239 2.47 3.42 -11.56
N ALA A 240 1.25 3.08 -12.00
CA ALA A 240 0.48 3.91 -12.91
C ALA A 240 0.09 5.24 -12.27
N GLU A 241 0.16 6.33 -13.04
CA GLU A 241 -0.21 7.66 -12.60
C GLU A 241 -1.20 8.28 -13.60
N LYS A 242 -2.19 9.00 -13.08
CA LYS A 242 -3.12 9.79 -13.88
C LYS A 242 -2.38 10.92 -14.56
N ARG A 243 -2.58 11.10 -15.85
CA ARG A 243 -2.25 12.36 -16.51
C ARG A 243 -3.46 12.79 -17.31
N GLU A 244 -3.77 14.08 -17.28
CA GLU A 244 -4.76 14.64 -18.19
C GLU A 244 -4.01 14.99 -19.48
N LEU A 245 -4.42 14.40 -20.60
CA LEU A 245 -3.94 14.75 -21.93
C LEU A 245 -5.08 15.49 -22.64
N GLY A 246 -5.06 16.83 -22.55
CA GLY A 246 -6.14 17.68 -23.07
C GLY A 246 -7.40 17.68 -22.21
N GLU A 247 -8.48 18.27 -22.73
CA GLU A 247 -9.77 18.38 -22.03
C GLU A 247 -10.53 17.05 -22.01
N GLY A 248 -10.67 16.46 -20.83
CA GLY A 248 -11.69 15.44 -20.53
C GLY A 248 -11.29 13.98 -20.68
N THR A 249 -10.13 13.65 -21.25
CA THR A 249 -9.76 12.24 -21.50
C THR A 249 -8.92 11.64 -20.36
N ASP A 250 -9.48 10.62 -19.71
CA ASP A 250 -8.80 9.84 -18.66
C ASP A 250 -7.59 9.12 -19.26
N THR A 251 -6.39 9.62 -18.96
CA THR A 251 -5.15 9.09 -19.54
C THR A 251 -4.19 8.62 -18.44
N ILE A 252 -3.49 7.52 -18.71
CA ILE A 252 -2.32 7.04 -17.97
C ILE A 252 -1.11 7.29 -18.86
N ARG A 253 -0.15 8.09 -18.41
CA ARG A 253 1.14 8.25 -19.12
C ARG A 253 2.18 7.35 -18.49
N HIS A 254 2.86 6.56 -19.31
CA HIS A 254 3.90 5.66 -18.84
C HIS A 254 5.19 5.83 -19.63
N GLN A 255 6.30 5.95 -18.91
CA GLN A 255 7.63 6.17 -19.50
C GLN A 255 8.45 4.87 -19.63
N HIS A 256 8.05 3.83 -18.91
CA HIS A 256 8.85 2.63 -18.65
C HIS A 256 8.14 1.35 -19.13
N PRO A 257 8.21 0.99 -20.43
CA PRO A 257 7.57 -0.22 -20.97
C PRO A 257 7.90 -1.52 -20.20
N GLU A 258 9.06 -1.59 -19.55
CA GLU A 258 9.49 -2.70 -18.70
C GLU A 258 8.61 -2.94 -17.47
N ARG A 259 7.88 -1.93 -17.01
CA ARG A 259 6.95 -2.00 -15.87
C ARG A 259 5.55 -2.45 -16.25
N LEU A 260 5.39 -2.90 -17.49
CA LEU A 260 4.14 -3.41 -18.04
C LEU A 260 4.23 -4.92 -18.25
N LYS A 261 3.17 -5.61 -17.83
CA LYS A 261 2.94 -7.03 -18.14
C LYS A 261 1.61 -7.17 -18.88
N ILE A 262 1.62 -7.97 -19.94
CA ILE A 262 0.40 -8.33 -20.69
C ILE A 262 0.08 -9.78 -20.38
N PHE A 263 -1.17 -10.03 -20.05
CA PHE A 263 -1.73 -11.35 -19.84
C PHE A 263 -2.65 -11.69 -21.01
N PRO A 264 -2.53 -12.89 -21.62
CA PRO A 264 -3.34 -13.29 -22.77
C PRO A 264 -4.76 -13.73 -22.35
N TRP A 265 -5.36 -13.02 -21.39
CA TRP A 265 -6.68 -13.31 -20.81
C TRP A 265 -7.44 -12.02 -20.54
N ARG A 266 -8.77 -12.12 -20.55
CA ARG A 266 -9.68 -11.05 -20.16
C ARG A 266 -9.51 -10.69 -18.70
N LEU A 267 -9.83 -9.44 -18.36
CA LEU A 267 -9.67 -8.93 -17.01
C LEU A 267 -10.58 -9.67 -16.03
N GLU A 268 -11.81 -9.94 -16.44
CA GLU A 268 -12.78 -10.72 -15.67
C GLU A 268 -12.23 -12.11 -15.31
N HIS A 269 -11.68 -12.83 -16.29
CA HIS A 269 -11.10 -14.15 -16.07
C HIS A 269 -9.94 -14.12 -15.05
N LEU A 270 -9.09 -13.10 -15.11
CA LEU A 270 -8.01 -12.93 -14.13
C LEU A 270 -8.54 -12.67 -12.72
N MET A 271 -9.64 -11.91 -12.59
CA MET A 271 -10.29 -11.66 -11.31
C MET A 271 -10.85 -12.95 -10.71
N ASP A 272 -11.51 -13.78 -11.53
CA ASP A 272 -12.08 -15.05 -11.08
C ASP A 272 -10.99 -16.02 -10.61
N VAL A 273 -9.91 -16.15 -11.39
CA VAL A 273 -8.74 -16.97 -11.00
C VAL A 273 -8.13 -16.43 -9.70
N SER A 274 -8.07 -15.11 -9.54
CA SER A 274 -7.58 -14.52 -8.29
C SER A 274 -8.48 -14.85 -7.11
N ASP A 275 -9.79 -14.84 -7.27
CA ASP A 275 -10.74 -15.13 -6.18
C ASP A 275 -10.62 -16.58 -5.74
N ILE A 276 -10.53 -17.51 -6.70
CA ILE A 276 -10.27 -18.93 -6.46
C ILE A 276 -8.97 -19.10 -5.66
N ILE A 277 -7.90 -18.45 -6.10
CA ILE A 277 -6.62 -18.50 -5.40
C ILE A 277 -6.76 -17.96 -3.98
N GLN A 278 -7.43 -16.82 -3.76
CA GLN A 278 -7.61 -16.26 -2.42
C GLN A 278 -8.37 -17.21 -1.50
N GLU A 279 -9.46 -17.82 -1.98
CA GLU A 279 -10.27 -18.77 -1.21
C GLU A 279 -9.45 -19.99 -0.75
N HIS A 280 -8.53 -20.47 -1.60
CA HIS A 280 -7.77 -21.69 -1.34
C HIS A 280 -6.39 -21.46 -0.70
N THR A 281 -5.85 -20.23 -0.76
CA THR A 281 -4.56 -19.85 -0.15
C THR A 281 -4.70 -19.24 1.25
N VAL A 282 -5.75 -18.48 1.51
CA VAL A 282 -5.90 -17.66 2.73
C VAL A 282 -7.19 -18.05 3.44
N LEU A 283 -7.11 -18.99 4.38
CA LEU A 283 -8.18 -19.17 5.38
C LEU A 283 -7.89 -18.24 6.58
N PRO A 284 -8.69 -17.18 6.81
CA PRO A 284 -8.51 -16.32 7.97
C PRO A 284 -8.75 -17.13 9.25
N GLY A 285 -7.77 -17.15 10.16
CA GLY A 285 -7.93 -17.70 11.50
C GLY A 285 -7.70 -19.21 11.69
N ARG A 286 -7.32 -19.97 10.65
CA ARG A 286 -6.97 -21.41 10.79
C ARG A 286 -5.56 -21.67 10.27
N ARG A 287 -4.55 -21.46 11.13
CA ARG A 287 -3.16 -21.88 10.83
C ARG A 287 -3.13 -23.38 10.55
N GLY A 288 -2.59 -23.78 9.41
CA GLY A 288 -2.30 -25.18 9.06
C GLY A 288 -3.40 -25.92 8.30
N LYS A 289 -4.59 -25.35 8.11
CA LYS A 289 -5.66 -25.99 7.31
C LYS A 289 -5.73 -25.41 5.90
N ARG A 290 -5.89 -26.30 4.92
CA ARG A 290 -6.01 -26.00 3.49
C ARG A 290 -7.29 -26.62 2.94
N LYS A 291 -7.88 -25.98 1.93
CA LYS A 291 -9.06 -26.49 1.21
C LYS A 291 -8.59 -27.05 -0.13
N CYS A 292 -9.03 -28.26 -0.46
CA CYS A 292 -8.74 -28.86 -1.76
C CYS A 292 -9.56 -28.19 -2.86
N GLN A 293 -8.90 -27.76 -3.94
CA GLN A 293 -9.58 -27.15 -5.09
C GLN A 293 -10.51 -28.12 -5.83
N GLY A 294 -10.11 -29.37 -6.01
CA GLY A 294 -10.87 -30.35 -6.80
C GLY A 294 -12.13 -30.86 -6.11
N CYS A 295 -12.09 -31.09 -4.79
CA CYS A 295 -13.22 -31.70 -4.05
C CYS A 295 -13.77 -30.83 -2.90
N GLY A 296 -13.13 -29.71 -2.57
CA GLY A 296 -13.55 -28.81 -1.51
C GLY A 296 -13.26 -29.29 -0.09
N ALA A 297 -12.66 -30.47 0.10
CA ALA A 297 -12.36 -31.01 1.43
C ALA A 297 -11.29 -30.18 2.15
N GLU A 298 -11.44 -29.99 3.47
CA GLU A 298 -10.42 -29.39 4.32
C GLU A 298 -9.45 -30.45 4.85
N GLY A 299 -8.16 -30.13 4.91
CA GLY A 299 -7.14 -30.99 5.50
C GLY A 299 -5.95 -30.18 5.99
N ASP A 300 -5.08 -30.84 6.76
CA ASP A 300 -3.86 -30.21 7.25
C ASP A 300 -2.82 -30.08 6.13
N GLU A 301 -1.97 -29.05 6.17
CA GLU A 301 -0.95 -28.76 5.14
C GLU A 301 -0.05 -29.96 4.82
N GLU A 302 0.29 -30.76 5.83
CA GLU A 302 1.12 -31.96 5.69
C GLU A 302 0.42 -33.11 4.93
N SER A 303 -0.91 -33.10 4.90
CA SER A 303 -1.73 -34.13 4.27
C SER A 303 -2.10 -33.82 2.82
N MET A 304 -1.75 -32.63 2.32
CA MET A 304 -2.14 -32.16 1.00
C MET A 304 -0.92 -31.84 0.13
N THR A 305 -1.10 -31.95 -1.19
CA THR A 305 -0.07 -31.62 -2.17
C THR A 305 -0.39 -30.28 -2.84
N SER A 306 0.58 -29.36 -2.85
CA SER A 306 0.48 -28.09 -3.57
C SER A 306 0.68 -28.25 -5.07
N CYS A 307 0.04 -27.42 -5.88
CA CYS A 307 0.27 -27.34 -7.32
C CYS A 307 1.76 -27.09 -7.65
N GLY A 308 2.34 -27.90 -8.54
CA GLY A 308 3.76 -27.81 -8.90
C GLY A 308 4.16 -26.49 -9.59
N GLU A 309 3.25 -25.88 -10.36
CA GLU A 309 3.50 -24.64 -11.08
C GLU A 309 3.23 -23.40 -10.24
N CYS A 310 1.98 -23.23 -9.78
CA CYS A 310 1.58 -22.01 -9.08
C CYS A 310 1.94 -22.02 -7.59
N ARG A 311 2.06 -23.21 -6.97
CA ARG A 311 2.26 -23.42 -5.52
C ARG A 311 1.26 -22.71 -4.59
N CYS A 312 0.17 -22.19 -5.15
CA CYS A 312 -0.86 -21.46 -4.43
C CYS A 312 -2.04 -22.36 -4.08
N VAL A 313 -2.32 -23.37 -4.89
CA VAL A 313 -3.50 -24.22 -4.74
C VAL A 313 -3.09 -25.58 -4.18
N TRP A 314 -3.97 -26.20 -3.37
CA TRP A 314 -3.72 -27.46 -2.69
C TRP A 314 -4.74 -28.53 -3.08
N TYR A 315 -4.30 -29.78 -3.07
CA TYR A 315 -5.08 -30.94 -3.48
C TYR A 315 -4.92 -32.11 -2.50
N CYS A 316 -6.00 -32.85 -2.26
CA CYS A 316 -5.97 -34.08 -1.46
C CYS A 316 -5.16 -35.19 -2.13
N ASN A 317 -5.18 -35.24 -3.46
CA ASN A 317 -4.56 -36.28 -4.27
C ASN A 317 -4.41 -35.83 -5.73
N ARG A 318 -3.72 -36.65 -6.51
CA ARG A 318 -3.48 -36.40 -7.94
C ARG A 318 -4.76 -36.33 -8.79
N PRO A 319 -5.77 -37.19 -8.59
CA PRO A 319 -7.06 -37.03 -9.28
C PRO A 319 -7.70 -35.65 -9.10
N CYS A 320 -7.66 -35.08 -7.88
CA CYS A 320 -8.17 -33.73 -7.64
C CYS A 320 -7.34 -32.64 -8.33
N GLN A 321 -6.04 -32.88 -8.54
CA GLN A 321 -5.15 -31.97 -9.25
C GLN A 321 -5.37 -32.01 -10.77
N ASP A 322 -5.65 -33.18 -11.33
CA ASP A 322 -5.84 -33.34 -12.77
C ASP A 322 -7.20 -32.81 -13.26
N HIS A 323 -8.20 -32.70 -12.36
CA HIS A 323 -9.58 -32.29 -12.68
C HIS A 323 -10.01 -30.93 -12.12
N GLY A 324 -9.18 -30.28 -11.29
CA GLY A 324 -9.53 -29.07 -10.54
C GLY A 324 -8.71 -27.85 -10.91
#